data_AF-A0A8J7GZ11-F1
#
_entry.id   AF-A0A8J7GZ11-F1
#
_cell.length_a   1.000
_cell.length_b   1.000
_cell.length_c   1.000
_cell.angle_alpha   90.00
_cell.angle_beta   90.00
_cell.angle_gamma   90.00
#
_symmetry.space_group_name_H-M   'P 1'
#
loop_
_entity.id
_entity.type
_entity.pdbx_description
1 polymer ?
#
loop_
_entity_poly.entity_id
_entity_poly.type
_entity_poly.pdbx_seq_one_letter_code
_entity_poly.pdbx_strand_id
1 'polypeptide(L)' 'MRMYKLTTGISYGASGATGSYWMLQLLDTVSPNQWTAIGVMGSLLFGLLTFLVNLFFKIREDRRREKGMHNE' A
#
# COMPACT_ATOMS: atom_id res chain seq x y z
N MET A 1 -5.60 4.94 46.29
CA MET A 1 -5.78 4.53 44.88
C MET A 1 -6.23 5.71 43.98
N ARG A 2 -5.52 6.85 43.97
CA ARG A 2 -5.91 8.04 43.15
C ARG A 2 -4.89 8.39 42.06
N MET A 3 -3.64 7.94 42.20
CA MET A 3 -2.56 8.12 41.21
C MET A 3 -2.78 7.31 39.92
N TYR A 4 -3.24 6.06 39.99
CA TYR A 4 -3.46 5.22 38.81
C TYR A 4 -4.49 5.81 37.83
N LYS A 5 -5.49 6.58 38.30
CA LYS A 5 -6.51 7.20 37.44
C LYS A 5 -6.00 8.48 36.73
N LEU A 6 -5.17 9.28 37.41
CA LEU A 6 -4.52 10.46 36.82
C LEU A 6 -3.43 10.05 35.83
N THR A 7 -2.57 9.09 36.19
CA THR A 7 -1.57 8.53 35.28
C THR A 7 -2.22 7.85 34.09
N THR A 8 -3.34 7.14 34.25
CA THR A 8 -4.05 6.53 33.11
C THR A 8 -4.71 7.58 32.22
N GLY A 9 -5.34 8.62 32.77
CA GLY A 9 -5.93 9.72 31.98
C GLY A 9 -4.88 10.52 31.22
N ILE A 10 -3.72 10.78 31.84
CA ILE A 10 -2.56 11.38 31.19
C ILE A 10 -1.94 10.41 30.19
N SER A 11 -1.92 9.11 30.42
CA SER A 11 -1.43 8.12 29.44
C SER A 11 -2.36 7.97 28.24
N TYR A 12 -3.69 8.10 28.38
CA TYR A 12 -4.60 8.16 27.22
C TYR A 12 -4.48 9.50 26.48
N GLY A 13 -4.35 10.62 27.21
CA GLY A 13 -4.10 11.93 26.62
C GLY A 13 -2.73 12.02 25.94
N ALA A 14 -1.70 11.42 26.53
CA ALA A 14 -0.35 11.33 26.01
C ALA A 14 -0.25 10.29 24.91
N SER A 15 -0.99 9.17 24.93
CA SER A 15 -1.01 8.21 23.81
C SER A 15 -1.79 8.77 22.63
N GLY A 16 -2.87 9.52 22.87
CA GLY A 16 -3.59 10.27 21.83
C GLY A 16 -2.73 11.39 21.25
N ALA A 17 -2.05 12.16 22.10
CA ALA A 17 -1.12 13.19 21.68
C ALA A 17 0.14 12.62 21.01
N THR A 18 0.68 11.50 21.49
CA THR A 18 1.86 10.82 20.92
C THR A 18 1.50 10.13 19.61
N GLY A 19 0.31 9.56 19.48
CA GLY A 19 -0.19 9.01 18.23
C GLY A 19 -0.41 10.10 17.17
N SER A 20 -1.00 11.22 17.58
CA SER A 20 -1.17 12.40 16.72
C SER A 20 0.18 13.03 16.34
N TYR A 21 1.10 13.11 17.30
CA TYR A 21 2.42 13.67 17.12
C TYR A 21 3.28 12.78 16.21
N TRP A 22 3.23 11.44 16.35
CA TRP A 22 3.88 10.56 15.38
C TRP A 22 3.28 10.76 14.00
N MET A 23 1.95 10.86 13.87
CA MET A 23 1.28 11.00 12.57
C MET A 23 1.69 12.30 11.89
N LEU A 24 1.70 13.41 12.62
CA LEU A 24 2.14 14.71 12.12
C LEU A 24 3.64 14.70 11.81
N GLN A 25 4.46 14.08 12.66
CA GLN A 25 5.89 13.94 12.44
C GLN A 25 6.17 13.06 11.23
N LEU A 26 5.38 12.00 11.03
CA LEU A 26 5.46 11.15 9.84
C LEU A 26 5.08 11.96 8.62
N LEU A 27 3.99 12.75 8.64
CA LEU A 27 3.62 13.68 7.56
C LEU A 27 4.70 14.73 7.25
N ASP A 28 5.38 15.26 8.26
CA ASP A 28 6.43 16.29 8.09
C ASP A 28 7.78 15.71 7.65
N THR A 29 8.13 14.50 8.09
CA THR A 29 9.44 13.87 7.76
C THR A 29 9.48 13.32 6.34
N VAL A 30 8.36 12.80 5.84
CA VAL A 30 8.18 12.50 4.41
C VAL A 30 7.73 13.77 3.70
N SER A 31 8.70 14.57 3.24
CA SER A 31 8.43 15.69 2.32
C SER A 31 7.42 15.25 1.24
N PRO A 32 6.48 16.10 0.79
CA PRO A 32 5.44 15.73 -0.19
C PRO A 32 5.99 14.96 -1.40
N ASN A 33 7.22 15.28 -1.81
CA ASN A 33 7.92 14.62 -2.89
C ASN A 33 8.27 13.14 -2.64
N GLN A 34 8.50 12.74 -1.38
CA GLN A 34 8.78 11.36 -0.97
C GLN A 34 7.52 10.48 -1.03
N TRP A 35 6.36 11.01 -0.60
CA TRP A 35 5.07 10.32 -0.77
C TRP A 35 4.73 10.13 -2.24
N THR A 36 4.90 11.17 -3.04
CA THR A 36 4.72 11.07 -4.49
C THR A 36 5.66 10.02 -5.09
N ALA A 37 6.93 9.97 -4.67
CA ALA A 37 7.87 8.97 -5.15
C ALA A 37 7.44 7.53 -4.81
N ILE A 38 6.95 7.27 -3.59
CA ILE A 38 6.43 5.95 -3.19
C ILE A 38 5.18 5.59 -4.00
N GLY A 39 4.27 6.54 -4.18
CA GLY A 39 3.06 6.35 -4.99
C GLY A 39 3.37 6.09 -6.47
N VAL A 40 4.35 6.80 -7.04
CA VAL A 40 4.79 6.62 -8.43
C VAL A 40 5.51 5.28 -8.60
N MET A 41 6.41 4.91 -7.69
CA MET A 41 7.07 3.60 -7.74
C MET A 41 6.08 2.45 -7.60
N GLY A 42 5.14 2.55 -6.66
CA GLY A 42 4.08 1.55 -6.47
C GLY A 42 3.18 1.44 -7.70
N SER A 43 2.66 2.55 -8.21
CA SER A 43 1.76 2.55 -9.38
C SER A 43 2.45 2.14 -10.67
N LEU A 44 3.73 2.49 -10.87
CA LEU A 44 4.49 2.05 -12.05
C LEU A 44 4.69 0.54 -12.04
N LEU A 45 5.09 -0.04 -10.91
CA LEU A 45 5.20 -1.49 -10.75
C LEU A 45 3.85 -2.18 -10.90
N PHE A 46 2.79 -1.59 -10.32
CA PHE A 46 1.44 -2.16 -10.39
C PHE A 46 0.84 -2.09 -11.80
N GLY A 47 1.10 -1.02 -12.54
CA GLY A 47 0.69 -0.87 -13.93
C GLY A 47 1.44 -1.84 -14.84
N LEU A 48 2.75 -2.00 -14.62
CA LEU A 48 3.56 -2.99 -15.32
C LEU A 48 3.06 -4.42 -15.02
N LEU A 49 2.80 -4.73 -13.74
CA LEU A 49 2.27 -6.02 -13.32
C LEU A 49 0.90 -6.28 -13.93
N THR A 50 0.01 -5.29 -13.94
CA THR A 50 -1.32 -5.40 -14.56
C THR A 50 -1.19 -5.71 -16.06
N PHE A 51 -0.27 -5.04 -16.75
CA PHE A 51 0.03 -5.33 -18.15
C PHE A 51 0.60 -6.74 -18.35
N LEU A 52 1.56 -7.16 -17.51
CA LEU A 52 2.15 -8.49 -17.53
C LEU A 52 1.13 -9.60 -17.26
N VAL A 53 0.21 -9.40 -16.31
CA VAL A 53 -0.89 -10.32 -16.02
C VAL A 53 -1.82 -10.42 -17.24
N ASN A 54 -2.18 -9.29 -17.85
CA ASN A 54 -3.01 -9.28 -19.05
C ASN A 54 -2.32 -10.00 -20.23
N LEU A 55 -1.02 -9.76 -20.42
CA LEU A 55 -0.21 -10.42 -21.44
C LEU A 55 -0.05 -11.93 -21.18
N PHE A 56 0.16 -12.32 -19.92
CA PHE A 56 0.24 -13.72 -19.52
C PHE A 56 -1.06 -14.48 -19.85
N PHE A 57 -2.21 -13.88 -19.55
CA PHE A 57 -3.50 -14.46 -19.92
C PHE A 57 -3.66 -14.52 -21.45
N LYS A 58 -3.29 -13.47 -22.18
CA LYS A 58 -3.36 -13.45 -23.64
C LYS A 58 -2.51 -14.54 -24.28
N ILE A 59 -1.28 -14.77 -23.81
CA ILE A 59 -0.41 -15.85 -24.30
C ILE A 59 -0.99 -17.24 -23.96
N ARG A 60 -1.53 -17.41 -22.74
CA ARG A 60 -2.20 -18.66 -22.36
C ARG A 60 -3.47 -18.91 -23.17
N GLU A 61 -4.16 -17.86 -23.57
CA GLU A 61 -5.38 -17.93 -24.38
C GLU A 61 -5.05 -18.26 -25.83
N ASP A 62 -4.08 -17.58 -26.45
CA ASP A 62 -3.61 -17.90 -27.81
C ASP A 62 -3.13 -19.34 -27.92
N ARG A 63 -2.35 -19.82 -26.93
CA ARG A 63 -1.93 -21.23 -26.89
C ARG A 63 -3.09 -22.23 -26.76
N ARG A 64 -4.27 -21.81 -26.30
CA ARG A 64 -5.47 -22.67 -26.29
C ARG A 64 -6.20 -22.62 -27.63
N ARG A 65 -6.23 -21.48 -28.31
CA ARG A 65 -6.83 -21.32 -29.64
C ARG A 65 -6.04 -22.09 -30.71
N GLU A 66 -4.71 -22.05 -30.65
CA GLU A 66 -3.83 -22.81 -31.55
C GLU A 66 -4.01 -24.33 -31.44
N LYS A 67 -4.27 -24.84 -30.22
CA LYS A 67 -4.52 -26.26 -29.99
C LYS A 67 -5.92 -26.72 -30.40
N GLY A 68 -6.87 -25.79 -30.56
CA GLY A 68 -8.21 -26.08 -31.05
C GLY A 68 -8.28 -26.25 -32.57
N MET A 69 -7.40 -25.59 -33.32
CA MET A 69 -7.40 -25.61 -34.80
C MET A 69 -6.61 -26.76 -35.42
N HIS A 70 -5.90 -27.57 -34.63
CA HIS A 70 -5.17 -28.76 -35.11
C HIS A 70 -5.93 -30.08 -34.82
N ASN A 71 -7.23 -29.99 -34.50
CA ASN A 71 -8.10 -31.13 -34.24
C ASN A 71 -9.37 -31.12 -35.13
N GLU A 72 -9.38 -30.32 -36.20
CA GLU A 72 -10.40 -30.37 -37.27
C GLU A 72 -9.76 -30.82 -38.58
#